data_AF-A0A023GJA3-F1
#
_entry.id   AF-A0A023GJA3-F1
#
_cell.length_a   1.000
_cell.length_b   1.000
_cell.length_c   1.000
_cell.angle_alpha   90.00
_cell.angle_beta   90.00
_cell.angle_gamma   90.00
#
_symmetry.space_group_name_H-M   'P 1'
#
loop_
_entity.id
_entity.type
_entity.pdbx_description
1 polymer ?
#
loop_
_entity_poly.entity_id
_entity_poly.type
_entity_poly.pdbx_seq_one_letter_code
_entity_poly.pdbx_strand_id
1 'polypeptide(L)'
;IAHLLTRYNVDPYVRYLLDNTRIHIMPSMNPDGYEIAKEGACTGTLGRYNARGVDLNRNFPDHFKTQTQQQQPETEAVRRWIHQIPFVLSGNIHGGAVVASYPFDNSPNAVFHTYNKPSVTPDDDVFQHIASVYSFNHANMYLGAPCSSDRQAFPNGTTNGAAWYPLAGGMQDYNYIWEGCMEVTFEISCCKFPHRRELPRFWEDNKQSLLAYLGEAHKGVRGIVMDEQGNAVVKAFLRVSNRTIGFKTTSRGEYWRILRPGRYTLEVSAPGFHTAKQDFIVLEQQISILNVTLKSLHEEPQEPEQLQPEPDSAQSAGPPPTIFSAEDFLHPDSSALSVFLGPSSLQRAPSMWNSIKSGFGNLFG
;
A
#
# COMPACT_ATOMS: atom_id res chain seq x y z
N ILE A 1 -18.89 -20.48 -0.57
CA ILE A 1 -18.14 -21.77 -0.54
C ILE A 1 -18.88 -22.88 -1.29
N ALA A 2 -20.04 -23.35 -0.80
CA ALA A 2 -20.76 -24.47 -1.42
C ALA A 2 -21.06 -24.28 -2.92
N HIS A 3 -21.42 -23.07 -3.35
CA HIS A 3 -21.62 -22.74 -4.75
C HIS A 3 -20.38 -23.00 -5.61
N LEU A 4 -19.20 -22.54 -5.19
CA LEU A 4 -17.95 -22.73 -5.94
C LEU A 4 -17.65 -24.23 -6.14
N LEU A 5 -17.79 -25.03 -5.08
CA LEU A 5 -17.52 -26.46 -5.12
C LEU A 5 -18.52 -27.21 -6.01
N THR A 6 -19.81 -26.94 -5.84
CA THR A 6 -20.88 -27.66 -6.57
C THR A 6 -20.99 -27.25 -8.03
N ARG A 7 -20.52 -26.05 -8.39
CA ARG A 7 -20.59 -25.52 -9.76
C ARG A 7 -19.31 -25.69 -10.56
N TYR A 8 -18.20 -26.14 -9.96
CA TYR A 8 -16.92 -26.36 -10.67
C TYR A 8 -17.07 -27.20 -11.94
N ASN A 9 -17.89 -28.24 -11.92
CA ASN A 9 -18.09 -29.12 -13.08
C ASN A 9 -19.18 -28.67 -14.06
N VAL A 10 -19.93 -27.62 -13.72
CA VAL A 10 -21.17 -27.22 -14.43
C VAL A 10 -21.08 -25.82 -15.01
N ASP A 11 -20.43 -24.89 -14.31
CA ASP A 11 -20.32 -23.49 -14.67
C ASP A 11 -18.89 -23.17 -15.13
N PRO A 12 -18.68 -22.86 -16.43
CA PRO A 12 -17.35 -22.57 -16.97
C PRO A 12 -16.67 -21.38 -16.30
N TYR A 13 -17.42 -20.38 -15.85
CA TYR A 13 -16.84 -19.20 -15.20
C TYR A 13 -16.37 -19.53 -13.78
N VAL A 14 -17.16 -20.30 -13.03
CA VAL A 14 -16.72 -20.80 -11.71
C VAL A 14 -15.49 -21.68 -11.84
N ARG A 15 -15.45 -22.57 -12.85
CA ARG A 15 -14.26 -23.37 -13.15
C ARG A 15 -13.05 -22.49 -13.43
N TYR A 16 -13.20 -21.51 -14.32
CA TYR A 16 -12.13 -20.56 -14.64
C TYR A 16 -11.58 -19.87 -13.38
N LEU A 17 -12.45 -19.36 -12.49
CA LEU A 17 -12.03 -18.72 -11.25
C LEU A 17 -11.24 -19.69 -10.36
N LEU A 18 -11.71 -20.94 -10.20
CA LEU A 18 -11.06 -21.92 -9.32
C LEU A 18 -9.75 -22.47 -9.90
N ASP A 19 -9.63 -22.59 -11.22
CA ASP A 19 -8.41 -23.05 -11.88
C ASP A 19 -7.32 -21.97 -11.91
N ASN A 20 -7.70 -20.68 -11.88
CA ASN A 20 -6.78 -19.56 -12.09
C ASN A 20 -6.59 -18.66 -10.86
N THR A 21 -7.34 -18.88 -9.77
CA THR A 21 -7.25 -18.08 -8.54
C THR A 21 -7.18 -18.94 -7.29
N ARG A 22 -6.24 -18.59 -6.41
CA ARG A 22 -6.20 -19.12 -5.05
C ARG A 22 -7.13 -18.30 -4.15
N ILE A 23 -8.38 -18.73 -4.05
CA ILE A 23 -9.41 -18.04 -3.24
C ILE A 23 -9.31 -18.50 -1.78
N HIS A 24 -9.22 -17.55 -0.85
CA HIS A 24 -9.37 -17.82 0.58
C HIS A 24 -10.65 -17.19 1.10
N ILE A 25 -11.39 -17.91 1.95
CA ILE A 25 -12.66 -17.44 2.52
C ILE A 25 -12.60 -17.63 4.03
N MET A 26 -12.75 -16.55 4.78
CA MET A 26 -12.90 -16.54 6.23
C MET A 26 -14.35 -16.18 6.57
N PRO A 27 -15.20 -17.16 6.91
CA PRO A 27 -16.62 -16.88 7.17
C PRO A 27 -16.87 -15.98 8.37
N SER A 28 -16.01 -16.02 9.38
CA SER A 28 -16.10 -15.15 10.56
C SER A 28 -14.72 -14.84 11.10
N MET A 29 -14.40 -13.55 11.20
CA MET A 29 -13.23 -13.02 11.92
C MET A 29 -13.52 -12.86 13.43
N ASN A 30 -14.78 -12.67 13.81
CA ASN A 30 -15.23 -12.49 15.19
C ASN A 30 -16.27 -13.55 15.59
N PRO A 31 -15.86 -14.82 15.76
CA PRO A 31 -16.80 -15.88 16.17
C PRO A 31 -17.38 -15.63 17.57
N ASP A 32 -16.59 -15.11 18.52
CA ASP A 32 -17.07 -14.86 19.89
C ASP A 32 -18.20 -13.82 19.94
N GLY A 33 -18.08 -12.75 19.15
CA GLY A 33 -19.15 -11.77 19.00
C GLY A 33 -20.39 -12.34 18.33
N TYR A 34 -20.22 -13.23 17.35
CA TYR A 34 -21.33 -13.90 16.67
C TYR A 34 -22.19 -14.74 17.63
N GLU A 35 -21.56 -15.53 18.52
CA GLU A 35 -22.27 -16.42 19.45
C GLU A 35 -23.19 -15.69 20.44
N ILE A 36 -22.88 -14.43 20.76
CA ILE A 36 -23.71 -13.59 21.66
C ILE A 36 -24.69 -12.69 20.91
N ALA A 37 -24.57 -12.59 19.57
CA ALA A 37 -25.46 -11.79 18.76
C ALA A 37 -26.86 -12.44 18.69
N LYS A 38 -27.90 -11.62 18.51
CA LYS A 38 -29.29 -12.10 18.54
C LYS A 38 -29.93 -12.02 17.16
N GLU A 39 -30.44 -13.14 16.66
CA GLU A 39 -31.22 -13.19 15.43
C GLU A 39 -32.41 -12.22 15.49
N GLY A 40 -32.64 -11.49 14.39
CA GLY A 40 -33.68 -10.46 14.28
C GLY A 40 -33.25 -9.09 14.82
N ALA A 41 -32.08 -8.98 15.47
CA ALA A 41 -31.55 -7.69 15.91
C ALA A 41 -30.99 -6.89 14.71
N CYS A 42 -31.84 -6.06 14.12
CA CYS A 42 -31.45 -5.23 12.97
C CYS A 42 -30.58 -4.02 13.34
N THR A 43 -30.64 -3.56 14.58
CA THR A 43 -29.88 -2.41 15.10
C THR A 43 -29.18 -2.77 16.41
N GLY A 44 -28.34 -1.86 16.91
CA GLY A 44 -27.55 -2.07 18.12
C GLY A 44 -26.14 -2.62 17.87
N THR A 45 -25.48 -3.01 18.97
CA THR A 45 -24.06 -3.40 19.02
C THR A 45 -23.81 -4.72 19.75
N LEU A 46 -24.86 -5.43 20.19
CA LEU A 46 -24.70 -6.75 20.81
C LEU A 46 -24.05 -7.72 19.80
N GLY A 47 -22.91 -8.29 20.19
CA GLY A 47 -22.10 -9.16 19.32
C GLY A 47 -21.22 -8.46 18.29
N ARG A 48 -21.20 -7.12 18.26
CA ARG A 48 -20.31 -6.34 17.37
C ARG A 48 -18.84 -6.50 17.75
N TYR A 49 -18.55 -6.32 19.03
CA TYR A 49 -17.20 -6.30 19.58
C TYR A 49 -16.68 -7.73 19.78
N ASN A 50 -15.36 -7.91 19.90
CA ASN A 50 -14.79 -9.20 20.29
C ASN A 50 -15.06 -9.51 21.77
N ALA A 51 -14.60 -10.67 22.27
CA ALA A 51 -14.81 -11.08 23.66
C ALA A 51 -14.25 -10.10 24.73
N ARG A 52 -13.35 -9.19 24.34
CA ARG A 52 -12.78 -8.14 25.21
C ARG A 52 -13.46 -6.77 25.04
N GLY A 53 -14.56 -6.70 24.30
CA GLY A 53 -15.29 -5.45 24.07
C GLY A 53 -14.59 -4.49 23.10
N VAL A 54 -13.65 -4.98 22.29
CA VAL A 54 -12.90 -4.15 21.32
C VAL A 54 -13.51 -4.27 19.93
N ASP A 55 -13.58 -3.14 19.22
CA ASP A 55 -14.05 -3.09 17.83
C ASP A 55 -12.89 -3.49 16.92
N LEU A 56 -12.97 -4.69 16.33
CA LEU A 56 -11.90 -5.21 15.47
C LEU A 56 -11.66 -4.31 14.25
N ASN A 57 -12.68 -3.63 13.75
CA ASN A 57 -12.54 -2.66 12.65
C ASN A 57 -12.19 -1.23 13.15
N ARG A 58 -11.59 -1.13 14.34
CA ARG A 58 -10.88 0.05 14.88
C ARG A 58 -9.54 -0.34 15.50
N ASN A 59 -9.11 -1.59 15.34
CA ASN A 59 -7.96 -2.15 16.06
C ASN A 59 -6.72 -2.36 15.18
N PHE A 60 -6.82 -2.17 13.86
CA PHE A 60 -5.66 -2.21 12.98
C PHE A 60 -4.80 -0.93 13.13
N PRO A 61 -3.50 -0.98 12.78
CA PRO A 61 -2.71 0.22 12.56
C PRO A 61 -3.38 1.14 11.54
N ASP A 62 -3.35 2.45 11.80
CA ASP A 62 -3.97 3.46 10.94
C ASP A 62 -2.90 4.31 10.25
N HIS A 63 -3.16 4.70 8.99
CA HIS A 63 -2.20 5.44 8.19
C HIS A 63 -2.06 6.91 8.62
N PHE A 64 -3.12 7.49 9.18
CA PHE A 64 -3.19 8.92 9.51
C PHE A 64 -3.08 9.20 11.01
N LYS A 65 -3.36 8.20 11.87
CA LYS A 65 -3.37 8.32 13.32
C LYS A 65 -2.57 7.20 13.97
N THR A 66 -1.81 7.52 15.00
CA THR A 66 -1.17 6.50 15.84
C THR A 66 -2.24 5.66 16.55
N GLN A 67 -2.20 4.35 16.33
CA GLN A 67 -3.05 3.39 17.04
C GLN A 67 -2.55 3.26 18.49
N THR A 68 -3.43 3.49 19.46
CA THR A 68 -3.13 3.42 20.90
C THR A 68 -3.80 2.25 21.60
N GLN A 69 -4.78 1.60 20.96
CA GLN A 69 -5.46 0.45 21.53
C GLN A 69 -4.55 -0.78 21.53
N GLN A 70 -4.69 -1.61 22.57
CA GLN A 70 -4.04 -2.90 22.60
C GLN A 70 -4.56 -3.76 21.44
N GLN A 71 -3.63 -4.35 20.69
CA GLN A 71 -3.97 -5.22 19.60
C GLN A 71 -4.65 -6.50 20.10
N GLN A 72 -5.74 -6.89 19.42
CA GLN A 72 -6.53 -8.07 19.73
C GLN A 72 -6.00 -9.32 19.01
N PRO A 73 -6.22 -10.53 19.56
CA PRO A 73 -5.73 -11.77 18.95
C PRO A 73 -6.29 -11.99 17.54
N GLU A 74 -7.54 -11.63 17.27
CA GLU A 74 -8.16 -11.73 15.95
C GLU A 74 -7.47 -10.80 14.94
N THR A 75 -7.22 -9.55 15.34
CA THR A 75 -6.50 -8.57 14.53
C THR A 75 -5.07 -9.02 14.26
N GLU A 76 -4.35 -9.55 15.24
CA GLU A 76 -3.01 -10.09 15.04
C GLU A 76 -2.99 -11.31 14.11
N ALA A 77 -3.93 -12.25 14.27
CA ALA A 77 -4.06 -13.40 13.40
C ALA A 77 -4.29 -12.98 11.93
N VAL A 78 -5.18 -12.02 11.70
CA VAL A 78 -5.47 -11.51 10.35
C VAL A 78 -4.28 -10.73 9.79
N ARG A 79 -3.62 -9.87 10.57
CA ARG A 79 -2.42 -9.16 10.11
C ARG A 79 -1.31 -10.11 9.69
N ARG A 80 -1.06 -11.15 10.49
CA ARG A 80 -0.11 -12.20 10.15
C ARG A 80 -0.51 -12.93 8.88
N TRP A 81 -1.79 -13.24 8.71
CA TRP A 81 -2.30 -13.91 7.52
C TRP A 81 -2.14 -13.08 6.24
N ILE A 82 -2.50 -11.79 6.29
CA ILE A 82 -2.32 -10.84 5.18
C ILE A 82 -0.83 -10.72 4.83
N HIS A 83 0.06 -10.67 5.83
CA HIS A 83 1.51 -10.58 5.59
C HIS A 83 2.12 -11.83 4.94
N GLN A 84 1.53 -13.00 5.17
CA GLN A 84 2.08 -14.28 4.71
C GLN A 84 1.68 -14.66 3.28
N ILE A 85 0.61 -14.05 2.75
CA ILE A 85 0.03 -14.40 1.46
C ILE A 85 -0.02 -13.15 0.61
N PRO A 86 0.42 -13.20 -0.67
CA PRO A 86 0.35 -12.06 -1.58
C PRO A 86 -1.09 -11.83 -2.05
N PHE A 87 -1.97 -11.38 -1.16
CA PHE A 87 -3.34 -11.04 -1.52
C PHE A 87 -3.35 -9.84 -2.47
N VAL A 88 -4.10 -9.96 -3.56
CA VAL A 88 -4.20 -8.93 -4.61
C VAL A 88 -5.49 -8.13 -4.46
N LEU A 89 -6.60 -8.85 -4.25
CA LEU A 89 -7.95 -8.33 -4.06
C LEU A 89 -8.52 -8.95 -2.78
N SER A 90 -9.22 -8.15 -1.98
CA SER A 90 -9.95 -8.60 -0.79
C SER A 90 -11.29 -7.90 -0.67
N GLY A 91 -12.21 -8.48 0.08
CA GLY A 91 -13.48 -7.84 0.42
C GLY A 91 -13.92 -8.26 1.81
N ASN A 92 -14.24 -7.30 2.67
CA ASN A 92 -14.77 -7.57 4.00
C ASN A 92 -16.27 -7.26 4.01
N ILE A 93 -17.08 -8.12 4.64
CA ILE A 93 -18.55 -8.08 4.54
C ILE A 93 -19.14 -7.62 5.87
N HIS A 94 -20.01 -6.61 5.80
CA HIS A 94 -20.64 -5.93 6.91
C HIS A 94 -22.16 -5.85 6.73
N GLY A 95 -22.84 -5.49 7.82
CA GLY A 95 -24.27 -5.20 7.84
C GLY A 95 -24.55 -3.93 8.65
N GLY A 96 -25.59 -3.22 8.24
CA GLY A 96 -26.00 -1.93 8.78
C GLY A 96 -26.34 -0.91 7.69
N ALA A 97 -25.88 -1.12 6.46
CA ALA A 97 -26.22 -0.35 5.27
C ALA A 97 -26.30 -1.25 4.02
N VAL A 98 -26.58 -0.67 2.85
CA VAL A 98 -26.47 -1.34 1.54
C VAL A 98 -25.62 -0.46 0.62
N VAL A 99 -24.29 -0.69 0.62
CA VAL A 99 -23.31 0.12 -0.11
C VAL A 99 -21.95 -0.60 -0.18
N ALA A 100 -21.22 -0.43 -1.29
CA ALA A 100 -19.81 -0.76 -1.38
C ALA A 100 -18.96 0.47 -1.00
N SER A 101 -18.34 0.42 0.18
CA SER A 101 -17.47 1.47 0.71
C SER A 101 -16.02 1.18 0.34
N TYR A 102 -15.33 2.15 -0.27
CA TYR A 102 -13.95 1.99 -0.71
C TYR A 102 -12.99 2.99 -0.04
N PRO A 103 -11.68 2.67 0.02
CA PRO A 103 -10.67 3.50 0.66
C PRO A 103 -10.59 4.97 0.18
N PHE A 104 -10.03 5.86 1.00
CA PHE A 104 -9.67 5.63 2.40
C PHE A 104 -10.88 5.72 3.33
N ASP A 105 -10.86 4.94 4.40
CA ASP A 105 -11.84 5.00 5.49
C ASP A 105 -11.58 6.18 6.43
N ASN A 106 -10.33 6.65 6.50
CA ASN A 106 -9.94 7.78 7.35
C ASN A 106 -9.32 8.92 6.55
N SER A 107 -9.15 10.08 7.20
CA SER A 107 -8.48 11.25 6.62
C SER A 107 -7.54 11.92 7.63
N PRO A 108 -6.48 12.62 7.16
CA PRO A 108 -5.69 13.48 8.03
C PRO A 108 -6.60 14.49 8.74
N ASN A 109 -6.43 14.71 10.04
CA ASN A 109 -7.21 15.70 10.81
C ASN A 109 -8.74 15.47 10.82
N ALA A 110 -9.21 14.21 10.78
CA ALA A 110 -10.64 13.86 10.85
C ALA A 110 -11.44 14.53 11.98
N VAL A 111 -10.79 14.99 13.06
CA VAL A 111 -11.41 15.74 14.18
C VAL A 111 -11.99 17.10 13.73
N PHE A 112 -11.47 17.70 12.66
CA PHE A 112 -11.87 19.03 12.17
C PHE A 112 -12.60 18.98 10.82
N HIS A 113 -12.91 17.78 10.31
CA HIS A 113 -13.50 17.62 8.99
C HIS A 113 -15.03 17.56 9.02
N THR A 114 -15.65 18.34 8.13
CA THR A 114 -17.04 18.19 7.76
C THR A 114 -17.23 16.82 7.08
N TYR A 115 -18.22 16.06 7.50
CA TYR A 115 -18.70 14.87 6.78
C TYR A 115 -18.95 15.21 5.29
N ASN A 116 -18.83 14.22 4.40
CA ASN A 116 -18.93 14.33 2.93
C ASN A 116 -17.68 14.81 2.17
N LYS A 117 -16.50 14.87 2.80
CA LYS A 117 -15.24 15.09 2.06
C LYS A 117 -14.53 13.75 1.81
N PRO A 118 -14.28 13.35 0.55
CA PRO A 118 -13.57 12.12 0.26
C PRO A 118 -12.08 12.19 0.65
N SER A 119 -11.58 11.07 1.14
CA SER A 119 -10.15 10.81 1.36
C SER A 119 -9.67 9.88 0.25
N VAL A 120 -9.06 10.48 -0.77
CA VAL A 120 -8.81 9.84 -2.06
C VAL A 120 -7.50 9.05 -2.03
N THR A 121 -7.51 7.83 -2.55
CA THR A 121 -6.28 7.03 -2.71
C THR A 121 -5.56 7.32 -4.03
N PRO A 122 -4.28 6.95 -4.17
CA PRO A 122 -3.59 7.00 -5.47
C PRO A 122 -4.17 6.04 -6.54
N ASP A 123 -5.02 5.09 -6.14
CA ASP A 123 -5.65 4.09 -7.01
C ASP A 123 -7.19 4.23 -6.97
N ASP A 124 -7.68 5.46 -6.73
CA ASP A 124 -9.11 5.76 -6.57
C ASP A 124 -9.95 5.35 -7.79
N ASP A 125 -9.38 5.47 -9.00
CA ASP A 125 -9.99 5.01 -10.25
C ASP A 125 -10.24 3.49 -10.28
N VAL A 126 -9.35 2.72 -9.65
CA VAL A 126 -9.47 1.27 -9.50
C VAL A 126 -10.48 0.95 -8.42
N PHE A 127 -10.40 1.62 -7.26
CA PHE A 127 -11.32 1.39 -6.13
C PHE A 127 -12.78 1.71 -6.47
N GLN A 128 -13.03 2.86 -7.11
CA GLN A 128 -14.38 3.20 -7.61
C GLN A 128 -14.91 2.14 -8.56
N HIS A 129 -14.06 1.63 -9.44
CA HIS A 129 -14.43 0.59 -10.41
C HIS A 129 -14.78 -0.74 -9.73
N ILE A 130 -13.89 -1.28 -8.89
CA ILE A 130 -14.13 -2.59 -8.26
C ILE A 130 -15.30 -2.53 -7.25
N ALA A 131 -15.54 -1.39 -6.59
CA ALA A 131 -16.72 -1.16 -5.77
C ALA A 131 -18.00 -1.14 -6.63
N SER A 132 -17.96 -0.45 -7.78
CA SER A 132 -19.06 -0.41 -8.75
C SER A 132 -19.37 -1.80 -9.31
N VAL A 133 -18.37 -2.63 -9.60
CA VAL A 133 -18.56 -4.01 -10.07
C VAL A 133 -19.42 -4.80 -9.09
N TYR A 134 -19.16 -4.70 -7.78
CA TYR A 134 -20.00 -5.36 -6.79
C TYR A 134 -21.43 -4.77 -6.77
N SER A 135 -21.52 -3.44 -6.69
CA SER A 135 -22.80 -2.71 -6.55
C SER A 135 -23.77 -2.95 -7.72
N PHE A 136 -23.28 -2.86 -8.96
CA PHE A 136 -24.10 -3.02 -10.16
C PHE A 136 -24.47 -4.47 -10.49
N ASN A 137 -23.75 -5.45 -9.92
CA ASN A 137 -24.13 -6.86 -10.00
C ASN A 137 -25.03 -7.30 -8.83
N HIS A 138 -25.25 -6.43 -7.84
CA HIS A 138 -26.13 -6.70 -6.70
C HIS A 138 -27.57 -6.40 -7.10
N ALA A 139 -28.53 -7.13 -6.54
CA ALA A 139 -29.95 -6.99 -6.91
C ALA A 139 -30.49 -5.55 -6.78
N ASN A 140 -30.04 -4.78 -5.79
CA ASN A 140 -30.56 -3.44 -5.53
C ASN A 140 -29.53 -2.43 -4.98
N MET A 141 -28.25 -2.78 -4.85
CA MET A 141 -27.27 -1.87 -4.22
C MET A 141 -27.08 -0.61 -5.06
N TYR A 142 -26.97 -0.78 -6.38
CA TYR A 142 -26.81 0.32 -7.35
C TYR A 142 -27.93 1.36 -7.31
N LEU A 143 -29.12 1.02 -6.81
CA LEU A 143 -30.23 1.97 -6.64
C LEU A 143 -29.88 3.07 -5.63
N GLY A 144 -28.93 2.81 -4.73
CA GLY A 144 -28.46 3.79 -3.76
C GLY A 144 -29.49 4.16 -2.70
N ALA A 145 -30.55 3.37 -2.55
CA ALA A 145 -31.64 3.65 -1.64
C ALA A 145 -31.15 3.56 -0.17
N PRO A 146 -31.45 4.57 0.67
CA PRO A 146 -31.09 4.52 2.07
C PRO A 146 -31.94 3.48 2.81
N CYS A 147 -31.39 2.95 3.91
CA CYS A 147 -32.10 1.97 4.74
C CYS A 147 -33.34 2.54 5.48
N SER A 148 -33.39 3.86 5.65
CA SER A 148 -34.48 4.60 6.29
C SER A 148 -34.41 6.07 5.85
N SER A 149 -35.50 6.82 6.03
CA SER A 149 -35.62 8.21 5.54
C SER A 149 -34.64 9.19 6.20
N ASP A 150 -34.11 8.84 7.37
CA ASP A 150 -33.14 9.62 8.15
C ASP A 150 -31.67 9.29 7.81
N ARG A 151 -31.44 8.33 6.90
CA ARG A 151 -30.09 7.91 6.50
C ARG A 151 -29.73 8.42 5.12
N GLN A 152 -28.42 8.60 4.91
CA GLN A 152 -27.85 9.02 3.64
C GLN A 152 -28.10 7.97 2.54
N ALA A 153 -28.46 8.46 1.35
CA ALA A 153 -28.47 7.68 0.11
C ALA A 153 -27.05 7.58 -0.47
N PHE A 154 -26.76 6.48 -1.16
CA PHE A 154 -25.46 6.25 -1.79
C PHE A 154 -25.64 6.13 -3.30
N PRO A 155 -25.57 7.22 -4.07
CA PRO A 155 -25.71 7.15 -5.52
C PRO A 155 -24.81 6.06 -6.12
N ASN A 156 -25.36 5.25 -7.04
CA ASN A 156 -24.71 4.08 -7.63
C ASN A 156 -24.31 2.97 -6.63
N GLY A 157 -24.78 3.03 -5.39
CA GLY A 157 -24.50 2.04 -4.35
C GLY A 157 -23.04 1.99 -3.91
N THR A 158 -22.29 3.08 -4.10
CA THR A 158 -20.87 3.17 -3.73
C THR A 158 -20.59 4.41 -2.89
N THR A 159 -19.56 4.36 -2.04
CA THR A 159 -19.10 5.53 -1.29
C THR A 159 -17.61 5.45 -0.98
N ASN A 160 -16.95 6.60 -0.90
CA ASN A 160 -15.65 6.68 -0.21
C ASN A 160 -15.89 6.58 1.30
N GLY A 161 -15.08 5.78 2.01
CA GLY A 161 -15.28 5.50 3.43
C GLY A 161 -15.24 6.76 4.29
N ALA A 162 -14.21 7.59 4.14
CA ALA A 162 -14.08 8.83 4.90
C ALA A 162 -15.15 9.87 4.55
N ALA A 163 -15.64 9.90 3.30
CA ALA A 163 -16.75 10.76 2.90
C ALA A 163 -18.05 10.38 3.62
N TRP A 164 -18.29 9.08 3.81
CA TRP A 164 -19.44 8.60 4.55
C TRP A 164 -19.30 8.89 6.05
N TYR A 165 -18.25 8.36 6.69
CA TYR A 165 -17.83 8.75 8.03
C TYR A 165 -16.37 8.33 8.27
N PRO A 166 -15.51 9.22 8.79
CA PRO A 166 -14.12 8.86 9.09
C PRO A 166 -14.01 7.71 10.10
N LEU A 167 -13.23 6.70 9.75
CA LEU A 167 -13.03 5.47 10.49
C LEU A 167 -11.54 5.17 10.61
N ALA A 168 -10.97 5.40 11.80
CA ALA A 168 -9.56 5.11 12.06
C ALA A 168 -9.35 3.63 12.47
N GLY A 169 -8.26 3.03 12.00
CA GLY A 169 -7.82 1.69 12.39
C GLY A 169 -8.65 0.56 11.77
N GLY A 170 -9.19 0.81 10.57
CA GLY A 170 -9.93 -0.18 9.79
C GLY A 170 -9.05 -1.21 9.10
N MET A 171 -9.58 -2.40 8.87
CA MET A 171 -8.90 -3.48 8.15
C MET A 171 -8.70 -3.15 6.66
N GLN A 172 -9.64 -2.43 6.07
CA GLN A 172 -9.64 -2.07 4.65
C GLN A 172 -8.42 -1.23 4.27
N ASP A 173 -8.19 -0.13 4.99
CA ASP A 173 -7.02 0.73 4.77
C ASP A 173 -5.71 0.01 5.12
N TYR A 174 -5.73 -0.91 6.10
CA TYR A 174 -4.55 -1.71 6.46
C TYR A 174 -4.07 -2.59 5.31
N ASN A 175 -4.99 -3.34 4.67
CA ASN A 175 -4.68 -4.21 3.54
C ASN A 175 -3.96 -3.44 2.42
N TYR A 176 -4.47 -2.25 2.11
CA TYR A 176 -3.96 -1.45 1.01
C TYR A 176 -2.62 -0.78 1.33
N ILE A 177 -2.50 -0.14 2.50
CA ILE A 177 -1.31 0.64 2.85
C ILE A 177 -0.10 -0.26 3.14
N TRP A 178 -0.28 -1.37 3.86
CA TRP A 178 0.85 -2.18 4.33
C TRP A 178 1.26 -3.27 3.35
N GLU A 179 0.29 -3.86 2.64
CA GLU A 179 0.54 -5.05 1.81
C GLU A 179 0.12 -4.85 0.34
N GLY A 180 -0.44 -3.69 -0.02
CA GLY A 180 -0.83 -3.37 -1.39
C GLY A 180 -2.06 -4.13 -1.89
N CYS A 181 -2.73 -4.89 -1.01
CA CYS A 181 -3.96 -5.61 -1.31
C CYS A 181 -5.14 -4.63 -1.39
N MET A 182 -5.90 -4.68 -2.48
CA MET A 182 -7.04 -3.80 -2.67
C MET A 182 -8.28 -4.40 -1.98
N GLU A 183 -8.61 -3.88 -0.80
CA GLU A 183 -9.80 -4.30 -0.05
C GLU A 183 -10.95 -3.29 -0.18
N VAL A 184 -12.19 -3.79 -0.35
CA VAL A 184 -13.43 -3.01 -0.29
C VAL A 184 -14.34 -3.56 0.82
N THR A 185 -15.03 -2.66 1.52
CA THR A 185 -16.02 -3.00 2.54
C THR A 185 -17.40 -3.08 1.91
N PHE A 186 -18.06 -4.23 2.00
CA PHE A 186 -19.41 -4.44 1.48
C PHE A 186 -20.43 -4.45 2.61
N GLU A 187 -21.22 -3.39 2.72
CA GLU A 187 -22.42 -3.37 3.55
C GLU A 187 -23.56 -3.98 2.73
N ILE A 188 -24.02 -5.18 3.10
CA ILE A 188 -24.93 -5.98 2.25
C ILE A 188 -26.38 -6.03 2.76
N SER A 189 -26.65 -5.45 3.92
CA SER A 189 -27.97 -5.51 4.56
C SER A 189 -28.23 -4.34 5.50
N CYS A 190 -29.42 -3.74 5.42
CA CYS A 190 -29.85 -2.78 6.44
C CYS A 190 -30.01 -3.40 7.82
N CYS A 191 -30.59 -4.61 7.87
CA CYS A 191 -30.71 -5.39 9.10
C CYS A 191 -29.38 -6.13 9.36
N LYS A 192 -28.74 -5.84 10.49
CA LYS A 192 -27.44 -6.43 10.87
C LYS A 192 -27.51 -7.94 11.07
N PHE A 193 -28.53 -8.44 11.79
CA PHE A 193 -28.75 -9.87 11.99
C PHE A 193 -30.17 -10.23 11.57
N PRO A 194 -30.43 -10.43 10.27
CA PRO A 194 -31.76 -10.76 9.76
C PRO A 194 -32.19 -12.16 10.18
N HIS A 195 -33.47 -12.46 10.02
CA HIS A 195 -33.99 -13.80 10.28
C HIS A 195 -33.46 -14.81 9.26
N ARG A 196 -33.24 -16.06 9.68
CA ARG A 196 -32.75 -17.18 8.86
C ARG A 196 -33.53 -17.35 7.56
N ARG A 197 -34.85 -17.10 7.60
CA ARG A 197 -35.74 -17.20 6.42
C ARG A 197 -35.36 -16.25 5.28
N GLU A 198 -34.62 -15.17 5.57
CA GLU A 198 -34.17 -14.21 4.55
C GLU A 198 -32.85 -14.59 3.89
N LEU A 199 -32.08 -15.52 4.47
CA LEU A 199 -30.74 -15.89 3.95
C LEU A 199 -30.74 -16.35 2.49
N PRO A 200 -31.74 -17.12 1.99
CA PRO A 200 -31.78 -17.46 0.56
C PRO A 200 -31.88 -16.23 -0.34
N ARG A 201 -32.63 -15.19 0.08
CA ARG A 201 -32.74 -13.94 -0.65
C ARG A 201 -31.40 -13.18 -0.65
N PHE A 202 -30.75 -13.04 0.51
CA PHE A 202 -29.43 -12.41 0.58
C PHE A 202 -28.39 -13.12 -0.31
N TRP A 203 -28.43 -14.44 -0.38
CA TRP A 203 -27.58 -15.20 -1.29
C TRP A 203 -27.85 -14.85 -2.76
N GLU A 204 -29.12 -14.88 -3.19
CA GLU A 204 -29.46 -14.55 -4.57
C GLU A 204 -29.13 -13.10 -4.93
N ASP A 205 -29.33 -12.16 -3.98
CA ASP A 205 -29.03 -10.74 -4.17
C ASP A 205 -27.52 -10.48 -4.37
N ASN A 206 -26.65 -11.30 -3.77
CA ASN A 206 -25.19 -11.08 -3.72
C ASN A 206 -24.36 -12.04 -4.57
N LYS A 207 -24.90 -13.20 -4.98
CA LYS A 207 -24.15 -14.26 -5.67
C LYS A 207 -23.40 -13.75 -6.90
N GLN A 208 -24.07 -12.97 -7.74
CA GLN A 208 -23.44 -12.44 -8.96
C GLN A 208 -22.39 -11.38 -8.64
N SER A 209 -22.64 -10.49 -7.67
CA SER A 209 -21.65 -9.53 -7.17
C SER A 209 -20.37 -10.19 -6.70
N LEU A 210 -20.49 -11.24 -5.89
CA LEU A 210 -19.33 -11.97 -5.34
C LEU A 210 -18.50 -12.61 -6.46
N LEU A 211 -19.15 -13.24 -7.44
CA LEU A 211 -18.47 -13.87 -8.56
C LEU A 211 -17.81 -12.84 -9.48
N ALA A 212 -18.52 -11.76 -9.83
CA ALA A 212 -18.00 -10.68 -10.66
C ALA A 212 -16.80 -9.99 -9.98
N TYR A 213 -16.90 -9.72 -8.68
CA TYR A 213 -15.82 -9.10 -7.90
C TYR A 213 -14.56 -9.97 -7.87
N LEU A 214 -14.68 -11.29 -7.65
CA LEU A 214 -13.53 -12.21 -7.73
C LEU A 214 -12.82 -12.15 -9.08
N GLY A 215 -13.55 -11.90 -10.17
CA GLY A 215 -12.99 -11.72 -11.51
C GLY A 215 -12.05 -10.52 -11.65
N GLU A 216 -12.21 -9.48 -10.83
CA GLU A 216 -11.38 -8.27 -10.90
C GLU A 216 -9.91 -8.53 -10.51
N ALA A 217 -9.62 -9.62 -9.80
CA ALA A 217 -8.26 -10.05 -9.48
C ALA A 217 -7.44 -10.42 -10.74
N HIS A 218 -8.08 -10.61 -11.89
CA HIS A 218 -7.45 -10.96 -13.17
C HIS A 218 -7.27 -9.77 -14.13
N LYS A 219 -7.40 -8.53 -13.64
CA LYS A 219 -7.19 -7.31 -14.43
C LYS A 219 -5.87 -6.63 -14.10
N GLY A 220 -5.48 -5.67 -14.94
CA GLY A 220 -4.25 -4.90 -14.76
C GLY A 220 -3.02 -5.62 -15.31
N VAL A 221 -2.00 -5.77 -14.46
CA VAL A 221 -0.68 -6.31 -14.85
C VAL A 221 -0.23 -7.40 -13.88
N ARG A 222 0.49 -8.39 -14.41
CA ARG A 222 1.24 -9.38 -13.64
C ARG A 222 2.59 -9.69 -14.29
N GLY A 223 3.49 -10.29 -13.54
CA GLY A 223 4.74 -10.78 -14.10
C GLY A 223 5.68 -11.33 -13.05
N ILE A 224 6.94 -11.51 -13.45
CA ILE A 224 8.01 -12.02 -12.60
C ILE A 224 9.19 -11.04 -12.65
N VAL A 225 9.74 -10.71 -11.48
CA VAL A 225 11.00 -9.98 -11.34
C VAL A 225 12.14 -10.97 -11.12
N MET A 226 13.15 -10.92 -12.00
CA MET A 226 14.33 -11.79 -11.95
C MET A 226 15.62 -10.97 -11.97
N ASP A 227 16.73 -11.56 -11.54
CA ASP A 227 18.08 -11.03 -11.79
C ASP A 227 18.60 -11.42 -13.18
N GLU A 228 19.80 -10.96 -13.52
CA GLU A 228 20.46 -11.24 -14.80
C GLU A 228 20.81 -12.73 -15.00
N GLN A 229 20.84 -13.51 -13.92
CA GLN A 229 21.10 -14.95 -13.93
C GLN A 229 19.79 -15.77 -14.00
N GLY A 230 18.63 -15.10 -14.05
CA GLY A 230 17.31 -15.73 -14.12
C GLY A 230 16.77 -16.19 -12.76
N ASN A 231 17.39 -15.83 -11.64
CA ASN A 231 16.85 -16.12 -10.32
C ASN A 231 15.75 -15.13 -9.94
N ALA A 232 14.74 -15.60 -9.23
CA ALA A 232 13.67 -14.75 -8.72
C ALA A 232 14.17 -13.73 -7.70
N VAL A 233 13.80 -12.46 -7.87
CA VAL A 233 14.09 -11.42 -6.87
C VAL A 233 12.96 -11.37 -5.86
N VAL A 234 13.23 -11.85 -4.65
CA VAL A 234 12.27 -11.99 -3.57
C VAL A 234 12.05 -10.66 -2.85
N LYS A 235 10.79 -10.31 -2.57
CA LYS A 235 10.40 -9.08 -1.86
C LYS A 235 10.96 -7.80 -2.49
N ALA A 236 11.17 -7.78 -3.81
CA ALA A 236 11.39 -6.54 -4.53
C ALA A 236 10.19 -5.63 -4.33
N PHE A 237 10.44 -4.34 -4.11
CA PHE A 237 9.40 -3.33 -3.95
C PHE A 237 9.03 -2.78 -5.33
N LEU A 238 7.72 -2.76 -5.61
CA LEU A 238 7.16 -2.26 -6.85
C LEU A 238 6.20 -1.12 -6.56
N ARG A 239 6.18 -0.13 -7.44
CA ARG A 239 5.10 0.87 -7.49
C ARG A 239 4.87 1.33 -8.92
N VAL A 240 3.63 1.72 -9.20
CA VAL A 240 3.31 2.39 -10.46
C VAL A 240 3.70 3.87 -10.31
N SER A 241 4.38 4.45 -11.30
CA SER A 241 4.71 5.87 -11.27
C SER A 241 3.46 6.72 -11.05
N ASN A 242 3.59 7.79 -10.25
CA ASN A 242 2.49 8.63 -9.77
C ASN A 242 1.46 7.95 -8.84
N ARG A 243 1.67 6.68 -8.44
CA ARG A 243 0.91 6.03 -7.37
C ARG A 243 1.83 5.74 -6.19
N THR A 244 1.52 6.31 -5.02
CA THR A 244 2.43 6.28 -3.87
C THR A 244 2.38 4.97 -3.09
N ILE A 245 1.35 4.15 -3.27
CA ILE A 245 1.21 2.86 -2.60
C ILE A 245 1.86 1.77 -3.44
N GLY A 246 2.87 1.11 -2.86
CA GLY A 246 3.59 0.02 -3.48
C GLY A 246 3.09 -1.36 -3.07
N PHE A 247 3.72 -2.37 -3.64
CA PHE A 247 3.47 -3.79 -3.41
C PHE A 247 4.79 -4.57 -3.57
N LYS A 248 4.80 -5.87 -3.31
CA LYS A 248 6.03 -6.67 -3.27
C LYS A 248 5.93 -7.94 -4.11
N THR A 249 7.08 -8.43 -4.57
CA THR A 249 7.15 -9.76 -5.17
C THR A 249 7.02 -10.88 -4.14
N THR A 250 6.57 -12.05 -4.62
CA THR A 250 6.58 -13.30 -3.84
C THR A 250 7.99 -13.89 -3.71
N SER A 251 8.11 -15.04 -3.03
CA SER A 251 9.34 -15.84 -3.01
C SER A 251 9.74 -16.39 -4.38
N ARG A 252 8.85 -16.34 -5.38
CA ARG A 252 9.13 -16.72 -6.77
C ARG A 252 9.31 -15.51 -7.69
N GLY A 253 9.42 -14.30 -7.13
CA GLY A 253 9.56 -13.07 -7.91
C GLY A 253 8.26 -12.61 -8.57
N GLU A 254 7.14 -13.30 -8.34
CA GLU A 254 5.86 -12.99 -8.98
C GLU A 254 5.24 -11.73 -8.38
N TYR A 255 4.50 -10.98 -9.19
CA TYR A 255 3.70 -9.85 -8.74
C TYR A 255 2.41 -9.69 -9.55
N TRP A 256 1.45 -8.98 -8.96
CA TRP A 256 0.18 -8.62 -9.56
C TRP A 256 -0.23 -7.21 -9.11
N ARG A 257 -0.84 -6.44 -10.01
CA ARG A 257 -1.45 -5.15 -9.67
C ARG A 257 -2.68 -4.91 -10.53
N ILE A 258 -3.83 -4.71 -9.89
CA ILE A 258 -5.06 -4.34 -10.57
C ILE A 258 -4.94 -2.89 -11.02
N LEU A 259 -5.25 -2.64 -12.29
CA LEU A 259 -5.19 -1.32 -12.92
C LEU A 259 -6.34 -1.19 -13.91
N ARG A 260 -6.80 0.03 -14.12
CA ARG A 260 -7.72 0.35 -15.23
C ARG A 260 -6.95 0.32 -16.56
N PRO A 261 -7.65 0.28 -17.70
CA PRO A 261 -7.00 0.43 -19.00
C PRO A 261 -6.30 1.78 -19.11
N GLY A 262 -5.07 1.76 -19.61
CA GLY A 262 -4.21 2.93 -19.60
C GLY A 262 -2.75 2.63 -19.90
N ARG A 263 -1.94 3.69 -19.92
CA ARG A 263 -0.47 3.61 -20.07
C ARG A 263 0.16 3.91 -18.72
N TYR A 264 1.12 3.09 -18.33
CA TYR A 264 1.72 3.14 -17.00
C TYR A 264 3.23 2.92 -17.10
N THR A 265 3.93 3.35 -16.05
CA THR A 265 5.34 3.02 -15.83
C THR A 265 5.43 2.26 -14.52
N LEU A 266 6.05 1.08 -14.53
CA LEU A 266 6.35 0.29 -13.35
C LEU A 266 7.76 0.63 -12.87
N GLU A 267 7.91 0.96 -11.59
CA GLU A 267 9.20 1.16 -10.93
C GLU A 267 9.46 -0.01 -9.98
N VAL A 268 10.60 -0.67 -10.15
CA VAL A 268 10.99 -1.86 -9.38
C VAL A 268 12.33 -1.62 -8.73
N SER A 269 12.40 -1.80 -7.40
CA SER A 269 13.63 -1.68 -6.63
C SER A 269 13.82 -2.85 -5.68
N ALA A 270 15.07 -3.27 -5.50
CA ALA A 270 15.45 -4.29 -4.54
C ALA A 270 16.86 -3.99 -4.01
N PRO A 271 17.16 -4.31 -2.74
CA PRO A 271 18.52 -4.18 -2.21
C PRO A 271 19.53 -4.95 -3.07
N GLY A 272 20.64 -4.31 -3.42
CA GLY A 272 21.68 -4.91 -4.27
C GLY A 272 21.45 -4.75 -5.78
N PHE A 273 20.37 -4.08 -6.22
CA PHE A 273 20.06 -3.88 -7.63
C PHE A 273 19.85 -2.41 -8.00
N HIS A 274 20.15 -2.06 -9.26
CA HIS A 274 19.70 -0.79 -9.84
C HIS A 274 18.17 -0.78 -9.95
N THR A 275 17.55 0.37 -9.67
CA THR A 275 16.10 0.55 -9.87
C THR A 275 15.77 0.47 -11.36
N ALA A 276 14.84 -0.40 -11.72
CA ALA A 276 14.31 -0.50 -13.07
C ALA A 276 13.04 0.34 -13.22
N LYS A 277 12.86 0.94 -14.40
CA LYS A 277 11.62 1.58 -14.82
C LYS A 277 11.20 1.02 -16.16
N GLN A 278 9.95 0.59 -16.29
CA GLN A 278 9.47 -0.02 -17.52
C GLN A 278 8.04 0.41 -17.83
N ASP A 279 7.85 0.91 -19.05
CA ASP A 279 6.54 1.31 -19.55
C ASP A 279 5.73 0.10 -20.03
N PHE A 280 4.43 0.14 -19.80
CA PHE A 280 3.50 -0.89 -20.25
C PHE A 280 2.09 -0.32 -20.47
N ILE A 281 1.24 -1.11 -21.11
CA ILE A 281 -0.15 -0.75 -21.42
C ILE A 281 -1.06 -1.81 -20.82
N VAL A 282 -2.16 -1.38 -20.21
CA VAL A 282 -3.27 -2.23 -19.76
C VAL A 282 -4.45 -2.05 -20.71
N LEU A 283 -5.02 -3.15 -21.17
CA LEU A 283 -6.18 -3.19 -22.06
C LEU A 283 -7.41 -3.74 -21.31
N GLU A 284 -8.61 -3.36 -21.75
CA GLU A 284 -9.88 -3.64 -21.04
C GLU A 284 -10.14 -5.13 -20.75
N GLN A 285 -9.74 -6.03 -21.65
CA GLN A 285 -10.11 -7.45 -21.61
C GLN A 285 -8.94 -8.40 -21.41
N GLN A 286 -7.72 -7.89 -21.20
CA GLN A 286 -6.52 -8.70 -21.15
C GLN A 286 -5.61 -8.27 -20.01
N ILE A 287 -5.16 -9.24 -19.22
CA ILE A 287 -4.11 -8.99 -18.23
C ILE A 287 -2.79 -8.77 -18.97
N SER A 288 -2.11 -7.68 -18.65
CA SER A 288 -0.79 -7.39 -19.19
C SER A 288 0.25 -8.26 -18.50
N ILE A 289 1.10 -8.92 -19.28
CA ILE A 289 2.24 -9.69 -18.77
C ILE A 289 3.49 -8.85 -18.95
N LEU A 290 4.18 -8.57 -17.83
CA LEU A 290 5.38 -7.74 -17.81
C LEU A 290 6.44 -8.38 -16.93
N ASN A 291 7.44 -9.03 -17.51
CA ASN A 291 8.58 -9.53 -16.74
C ASN A 291 9.65 -8.45 -16.67
N VAL A 292 10.32 -8.35 -15.53
CA VAL A 292 11.34 -7.33 -15.26
C VAL A 292 12.64 -8.01 -14.85
N THR A 293 13.74 -7.66 -15.50
CA THR A 293 15.09 -8.09 -15.09
C THR A 293 15.78 -6.94 -14.38
N LEU A 294 16.18 -7.14 -13.11
CA LEU A 294 16.97 -6.19 -12.35
C LEU A 294 18.46 -6.43 -12.57
N LYS A 295 19.21 -5.35 -12.77
CA LYS A 295 20.67 -5.40 -12.90
C LYS A 295 21.34 -5.26 -11.54
N SER A 296 22.32 -6.11 -11.26
CA SER A 296 23.06 -6.06 -9.99
C SER A 296 23.84 -4.74 -9.88
N LEU A 297 24.02 -4.25 -8.66
CA LEU A 297 24.88 -3.08 -8.36
C LEU A 297 26.38 -3.41 -8.41
N HIS A 298 26.79 -4.59 -8.91
CA HIS A 298 28.21 -4.97 -8.96
C HIS A 298 29.06 -3.81 -9.49
N GLU A 299 30.00 -3.34 -8.66
CA GLU A 299 31.14 -2.56 -9.12
C GLU A 299 31.82 -3.41 -10.21
N GLU A 300 31.92 -2.88 -11.43
CA GLU A 300 32.87 -3.44 -12.37
C GLU A 300 34.21 -3.55 -11.64
N PRO A 301 34.88 -4.71 -11.64
CA PRO A 301 36.24 -4.76 -11.13
C PRO A 301 37.01 -3.71 -11.92
N GLN A 302 37.53 -2.69 -11.22
CA GLN A 302 38.46 -1.74 -11.82
C GLN A 302 39.53 -2.59 -12.51
N GLU A 303 39.60 -2.52 -13.83
CA GLU A 303 40.77 -3.00 -14.54
C GLU A 303 41.98 -2.38 -13.84
N PRO A 304 42.98 -3.19 -13.41
CA PRO A 304 44.18 -2.61 -12.84
C PRO A 304 44.75 -1.65 -13.88
N GLU A 305 44.76 -0.37 -13.52
CA GLU A 305 45.34 0.70 -14.32
C GLU A 305 46.73 0.22 -14.74
N GLN A 306 46.90 -0.05 -16.04
CA GLN A 306 48.20 -0.43 -16.56
C GLN A 306 49.12 0.76 -16.31
N LEU A 307 50.00 0.62 -15.31
CA LEU A 307 51.13 1.51 -15.10
C LEU A 307 51.87 1.64 -16.42
N GLN A 308 51.68 2.77 -17.10
CA GLN A 308 52.52 3.15 -18.22
C GLN A 308 53.95 3.28 -17.68
N PRO A 309 54.95 2.69 -18.35
CA PRO A 309 56.34 2.88 -17.93
C PRO A 309 56.70 4.37 -18.05
N GLU A 310 57.28 4.92 -16.99
CA GLU A 310 57.78 6.30 -17.00
C GLU A 310 58.80 6.49 -18.13
N PRO A 311 58.78 7.64 -18.82
CA PRO A 311 59.79 7.94 -19.82
C PRO A 311 61.14 8.26 -19.15
N ASP A 312 62.19 7.62 -19.67
CA ASP A 312 63.58 7.80 -19.28
C ASP A 312 63.98 9.29 -19.21
N SER A 313 64.55 9.68 -18.08
CA SER A 313 65.14 11.00 -17.86
C SER A 313 66.40 11.18 -18.73
N ALA A 314 66.26 11.90 -19.85
CA ALA A 314 67.41 12.37 -20.62
C ALA A 314 68.07 13.57 -19.91
N GLN A 315 69.35 13.39 -19.54
CA GLN A 315 70.22 14.46 -19.04
C GLN A 315 70.48 15.48 -20.17
N SER A 316 70.15 16.75 -19.92
CA SER A 316 70.51 17.88 -20.77
C SER A 316 71.44 18.82 -19.99
N ALA A 317 72.66 18.97 -20.50
CA ALA A 317 73.68 19.85 -19.97
C ALA A 317 73.32 21.32 -20.24
N GLY A 318 73.28 22.14 -19.20
CA GLY A 318 73.04 23.58 -19.30
C GLY A 318 74.27 24.36 -19.78
N PRO A 319 74.11 25.44 -20.56
CA PRO A 319 75.20 26.34 -20.94
C PRO A 319 75.50 27.38 -19.83
N PRO A 320 76.71 27.99 -19.83
CA PRO A 320 77.22 28.83 -18.74
C PRO A 320 76.72 30.29 -18.80
N PRO A 321 76.90 31.07 -17.72
CA PRO A 321 76.19 32.33 -17.51
C PRO A 321 76.89 33.53 -18.17
N THR A 322 76.09 34.52 -18.58
CA THR A 322 76.54 35.88 -18.95
C THR A 322 75.87 36.93 -18.06
N ILE A 323 76.69 37.91 -17.69
CA ILE A 323 76.45 39.06 -16.78
C ILE A 323 75.94 40.26 -17.59
N PHE A 324 75.08 41.12 -17.00
CA PHE A 324 74.97 42.60 -17.08
C PHE A 324 73.60 42.99 -16.44
N SER A 325 73.55 43.63 -15.27
CA SER A 325 73.67 45.06 -14.90
C SER A 325 72.40 45.91 -15.12
N ALA A 326 72.24 46.89 -14.23
CA ALA A 326 71.02 47.55 -13.77
C ALA A 326 70.48 48.69 -14.67
N GLU A 327 69.44 49.37 -14.15
CA GLU A 327 68.75 50.59 -14.61
C GLU A 327 67.49 50.32 -15.47
N ASP A 328 66.33 50.97 -15.30
CA ASP A 328 65.82 51.91 -14.31
C ASP A 328 64.32 52.20 -14.63
N PHE A 329 63.56 52.62 -13.61
CA PHE A 329 62.50 53.64 -13.64
C PHE A 329 61.33 53.60 -14.68
N LEU A 330 60.08 53.38 -14.21
CA LEU A 330 59.09 54.45 -13.90
C LEU A 330 57.63 53.95 -13.76
N HIS A 331 57.01 54.41 -12.66
CA HIS A 331 55.60 54.53 -12.28
C HIS A 331 54.69 55.32 -13.27
N PRO A 332 53.41 55.66 -12.98
CA PRO A 332 52.28 54.95 -12.31
C PRO A 332 50.91 55.19 -13.01
N ASP A 333 49.83 54.52 -12.58
CA ASP A 333 48.53 55.12 -12.19
C ASP A 333 47.52 54.01 -11.80
N SER A 334 47.13 53.89 -10.52
CA SER A 334 45.93 54.46 -9.87
C SER A 334 44.62 53.88 -10.43
N SER A 335 43.74 53.24 -9.67
CA SER A 335 43.17 53.55 -8.34
C SER A 335 42.63 52.24 -7.73
N ALA A 336 43.08 51.87 -6.52
CA ALA A 336 42.48 52.20 -5.22
C ALA A 336 41.10 51.53 -5.02
N LEU A 337 41.08 50.41 -4.27
CA LEU A 337 40.80 50.37 -2.80
C LEU A 337 39.28 50.17 -2.59
N SER A 338 38.78 49.24 -1.78
CA SER A 338 39.29 48.72 -0.50
C SER A 338 38.49 47.43 -0.17
N VAL A 339 39.10 46.32 0.29
CA VAL A 339 39.46 46.02 1.70
C VAL A 339 38.18 45.74 2.54
N PHE A 340 38.00 44.66 3.31
CA PHE A 340 38.79 43.46 3.62
C PHE A 340 38.05 42.70 4.76
N LEU A 341 38.49 41.45 5.00
CA LEU A 341 38.44 40.65 6.24
C LEU A 341 37.04 40.21 6.69
N GLY A 342 36.70 38.91 6.76
CA GLY A 342 37.52 37.78 7.22
C GLY A 342 37.24 37.49 8.71
N PRO A 343 37.72 36.38 9.27
CA PRO A 343 37.28 35.01 8.99
C PRO A 343 37.04 34.23 10.31
N SER A 344 37.21 32.89 10.25
CA SER A 344 37.39 31.90 11.33
C SER A 344 36.10 31.24 11.85
N SER A 345 35.97 29.94 12.12
CA SER A 345 36.60 28.64 11.79
C SER A 345 36.27 27.71 12.98
N LEU A 346 35.88 26.46 12.70
CA LEU A 346 36.26 25.19 13.40
C LEU A 346 36.37 25.22 14.96
N GLN A 347 35.81 24.31 15.77
CA GLN A 347 35.95 22.85 15.73
C GLN A 347 35.28 22.21 16.99
N ARG A 348 34.72 20.98 16.81
CA ARG A 348 34.70 19.79 17.70
C ARG A 348 33.96 19.73 19.08
N ALA A 349 33.30 18.56 19.24
CA ALA A 349 32.64 17.89 20.39
C ALA A 349 33.64 17.49 21.53
N PRO A 350 33.33 16.76 22.66
CA PRO A 350 32.23 15.79 22.89
C PRO A 350 31.63 15.67 24.35
N SER A 351 30.69 14.71 24.47
CA SER A 351 30.03 14.04 25.61
C SER A 351 30.55 14.18 27.06
N MET A 352 29.61 14.19 28.03
CA MET A 352 29.83 13.58 29.35
C MET A 352 28.56 13.01 29.99
N TRP A 353 28.78 11.98 30.79
CA TRP A 353 27.88 11.04 31.49
C TRP A 353 27.37 11.52 32.86
N ASN A 354 26.39 10.76 33.41
CA ASN A 354 26.08 10.51 34.83
C ASN A 354 25.35 11.61 35.64
N SER A 355 24.49 11.33 36.63
CA SER A 355 23.87 10.11 37.19
C SER A 355 22.90 10.54 38.34
N ILE A 356 22.24 9.54 38.95
CA ILE A 356 21.65 9.47 40.31
C ILE A 356 20.22 10.06 40.46
N LYS A 357 19.14 9.29 40.63
CA LYS A 357 18.71 8.22 41.60
C LYS A 357 17.84 8.74 42.76
N SER A 358 16.79 7.95 43.00
CA SER A 358 16.00 7.75 44.24
C SER A 358 14.95 8.81 44.61
N GLY A 359 13.76 8.46 45.10
CA GLY A 359 13.20 7.14 45.40
C GLY A 359 11.87 7.22 46.13
N PHE A 360 11.27 6.04 46.34
CA PHE A 360 10.20 5.66 47.29
C PHE A 360 8.80 6.32 47.10
N GLY A 361 7.67 5.64 47.25
CA GLY A 361 7.36 4.28 47.67
C GLY A 361 5.83 4.16 47.90
N ASN A 362 5.31 2.94 47.74
CA ASN A 362 4.07 2.34 48.28
C ASN A 362 2.88 3.23 48.70
N LEU A 363 1.69 2.86 48.23
CA LEU A 363 0.57 2.45 49.11
C LEU A 363 -0.55 1.75 48.30
N PHE A 364 -1.01 0.62 48.85
CA PHE A 364 -2.22 -0.10 48.45
C PHE A 364 -3.49 0.72 48.74
N GLY A 365 -4.52 0.47 47.93
CA GLY A 365 -5.91 0.87 48.11
C GLY A 365 -6.79 0.16 47.10
#